data_AF-A0A2E4DJ59-F1
#
_entry.id   AF-A0A2E4DJ59-F1
#
_cell.length_a   1.000
_cell.length_b   1.000
_cell.length_c   1.000
_cell.angle_alpha   90.00
_cell.angle_beta   90.00
_cell.angle_gamma   90.00
#
_symmetry.space_group_name_H-M   'P 1'
#
loop_
_entity.id
_entity.type
_entity.pdbx_description
1 polymer ?
#
loop_
_entity_poly.entity_id
_entity_poly.type
_entity_poly.pdbx_seq_one_letter_code
_entity_poly.pdbx_strand_id
1 'polypeptide(L)'
;MKYVYSFGDGKADGKATMKNLLGGKGANLAEMNLLDIPVPPGFTLTTEVCTEYYNNNEAFPDGLDSAVSESIVTVEKIMNAKFGDNNNPLLLSVRSGARQSMPGMMETVLNVGLTSKTIPGLISKTNNPRFVYDAYRRLITMYADVVMEKAVGIEPKEGEGIRKKLERHLTSHKKEHNLKNDTDLSENDWISVVEIFKKEIKTSLGKDFPDDANEQLWGGIEAVFKSWNGARAISYRKIENIPEKWGTAVNVQTMVFGNTGEQSATGVAFTRNPATGENRFFGEWLTNAQGEDVVAGLRTPNPLNEDTKTKDTKNLPSLEELMPEIYNQLYDIRIRLEKHYSDMQDIEFTIQDGKLWMLQTRVGKRNGVAAIKMAVDMMNENMIDKNTALMRVNPNQLDELLHPTLDKKSEQKATILTKGLPAGPGGAKGKVVFTADDAEAWKARGEKVILIREETSPEDVHGMHAAEAILTARGGMTSHAALVARGWGKCCIVGCNELNISV
;
A
#
# COMPACT_ATOMS: atom_id res chain seq x y z
N MET A 1 5.33 24.79 -19.21
CA MET A 1 5.70 23.46 -18.68
C MET A 1 4.43 22.65 -18.51
N LYS A 2 4.40 21.34 -18.80
CA LYS A 2 3.19 20.52 -18.64
C LYS A 2 3.17 19.92 -17.24
N TYR A 3 2.25 20.35 -16.39
CA TYR A 3 2.18 19.94 -14.98
C TYR A 3 1.50 18.59 -14.75
N VAL A 4 0.52 18.24 -15.60
CA VAL A 4 -0.36 17.08 -15.40
C VAL A 4 -0.32 16.17 -16.64
N TYR A 5 -0.24 14.87 -16.42
CA TYR A 5 -0.24 13.83 -17.47
C TYR A 5 -1.38 12.85 -17.24
N SER A 6 -2.29 12.76 -18.20
CA SER A 6 -3.49 11.91 -18.08
C SER A 6 -3.22 10.46 -18.50
N PHE A 7 -4.02 9.53 -17.95
CA PHE A 7 -4.07 8.13 -18.36
C PHE A 7 -5.49 7.56 -18.18
N GLY A 8 -5.92 6.69 -19.09
CA GLY A 8 -7.26 6.10 -19.07
C GLY A 8 -7.79 5.78 -20.47
N ASP A 9 -8.76 4.86 -20.56
CA ASP A 9 -9.47 4.51 -21.80
C ASP A 9 -8.51 4.14 -22.96
N GLY A 10 -7.48 3.35 -22.65
CA GLY A 10 -6.46 2.91 -23.63
C GLY A 10 -5.51 4.02 -24.09
N LYS A 11 -5.51 5.18 -23.43
CA LYS A 11 -4.65 6.33 -23.78
C LYS A 11 -3.85 6.79 -22.58
N ALA A 12 -2.66 7.31 -22.83
CA ALA A 12 -1.87 7.99 -21.82
C ALA A 12 -0.94 9.04 -22.43
N ASP A 13 -0.73 10.13 -21.71
CA ASP A 13 0.26 11.16 -22.05
C ASP A 13 1.69 10.74 -21.67
N GLY A 14 1.81 9.79 -20.74
CA GLY A 14 3.05 9.28 -20.18
C GLY A 14 3.44 7.90 -20.71
N LYS A 15 4.58 7.37 -20.23
CA LYS A 15 5.07 6.01 -20.50
C LYS A 15 6.10 5.58 -19.45
N ALA A 16 6.46 4.30 -19.43
CA ALA A 16 7.39 3.70 -18.46
C ALA A 16 8.78 4.36 -18.45
N THR A 17 9.23 4.99 -19.55
CA THR A 17 10.53 5.68 -19.59
C THR A 17 10.52 7.03 -18.86
N MET A 18 9.34 7.56 -18.51
CA MET A 18 9.17 8.87 -17.87
C MET A 18 9.18 8.78 -16.33
N LYS A 19 9.77 7.73 -15.75
CA LYS A 19 9.87 7.51 -14.29
C LYS A 19 10.44 8.70 -13.52
N ASN A 20 11.37 9.45 -14.11
CA ASN A 20 11.93 10.63 -13.48
C ASN A 20 10.92 11.77 -13.33
N LEU A 21 9.95 11.87 -14.25
CA LEU A 21 8.96 12.95 -14.27
C LEU A 21 7.66 12.54 -13.57
N LEU A 22 7.20 11.31 -13.80
CA LEU A 22 5.89 10.82 -13.33
C LEU A 22 5.99 9.94 -12.06
N GLY A 23 7.22 9.74 -11.57
CA GLY A 23 7.50 8.69 -10.60
C GLY A 23 7.35 7.28 -11.18
N GLY A 24 7.71 6.27 -10.39
CA GLY A 24 7.54 4.87 -10.75
C GLY A 24 6.07 4.50 -10.98
N LYS A 25 5.18 4.98 -10.11
CA LYS A 25 3.74 4.64 -10.15
C LYS A 25 3.05 5.27 -11.35
N GLY A 26 3.18 6.58 -11.56
CA GLY A 26 2.53 7.29 -12.67
C GLY A 26 3.03 6.79 -14.03
N ALA A 27 4.34 6.55 -14.17
CA ALA A 27 4.91 5.99 -15.39
C ALA A 27 4.34 4.59 -15.72
N ASN A 28 4.18 3.74 -14.71
CA ASN A 28 3.64 2.39 -14.91
C ASN A 28 2.10 2.37 -15.09
N LEU A 29 1.36 3.31 -14.49
CA LEU A 29 -0.07 3.50 -14.76
C LEU A 29 -0.33 3.92 -16.21
N ALA A 30 0.50 4.83 -16.72
CA ALA A 30 0.48 5.23 -18.13
C ALA A 30 0.85 4.05 -19.04
N GLU A 31 1.92 3.32 -18.74
CA GLU A 31 2.35 2.17 -19.53
C GLU A 31 1.30 1.07 -19.58
N MET A 32 0.68 0.73 -18.45
CA MET A 32 -0.40 -0.27 -18.43
C MET A 32 -1.57 0.12 -19.32
N ASN A 33 -1.95 1.41 -19.37
CA ASN A 33 -2.98 1.87 -20.30
C ASN A 33 -2.57 1.67 -21.77
N LEU A 34 -1.31 1.94 -22.11
CA LEU A 34 -0.78 1.74 -23.47
C LEU A 34 -0.65 0.25 -23.86
N LEU A 35 -0.74 -0.66 -22.89
CA LEU A 35 -0.71 -2.11 -23.10
C LEU A 35 -2.10 -2.76 -23.11
N ASP A 36 -3.16 -1.95 -23.22
CA ASP A 36 -4.55 -2.40 -23.16
C ASP A 36 -4.85 -3.23 -21.89
N ILE A 37 -4.33 -2.75 -20.75
CA ILE A 37 -4.61 -3.29 -19.42
C ILE A 37 -5.68 -2.39 -18.76
N PRO A 38 -6.72 -2.97 -18.12
CA PRO A 38 -7.83 -2.19 -17.57
C PRO A 38 -7.40 -1.40 -16.33
N VAL A 39 -6.96 -0.16 -16.52
CA VAL A 39 -6.54 0.74 -15.45
C VAL A 39 -7.64 1.79 -15.22
N PRO A 40 -8.04 2.06 -13.96
CA PRO A 40 -8.97 3.15 -13.68
C PRO A 40 -8.39 4.50 -14.15
N PRO A 41 -9.17 5.35 -14.84
CA PRO A 41 -8.66 6.59 -15.41
C PRO A 41 -8.26 7.58 -14.32
N GLY A 42 -7.29 8.42 -14.65
CA GLY A 42 -6.70 9.38 -13.73
C GLY A 42 -5.64 10.24 -14.41
N PHE A 43 -4.82 10.88 -13.58
CA PHE A 43 -3.73 11.72 -14.02
C PHE A 43 -2.62 11.81 -12.97
N THR A 44 -1.42 12.18 -13.42
CA THR A 44 -0.23 12.34 -12.58
C THR A 44 0.25 13.79 -12.62
N LEU A 45 0.36 14.43 -11.45
CA LEU A 45 1.13 15.66 -11.27
C LEU A 45 2.61 15.29 -11.19
N THR A 46 3.44 15.97 -11.98
CA THR A 46 4.86 15.59 -12.12
C THR A 46 5.67 15.85 -10.85
N THR A 47 6.83 15.20 -10.73
CA THR A 47 7.81 15.48 -9.67
C THR A 47 8.30 16.93 -9.70
N GLU A 48 8.27 17.57 -10.87
CA GLU A 48 8.72 18.96 -11.00
C GLU A 48 7.73 19.93 -10.36
N VAL A 49 6.42 19.61 -10.32
CA VAL A 49 5.44 20.37 -9.54
C VAL A 49 5.80 20.33 -8.04
N CYS A 50 6.26 19.19 -7.54
CA CYS A 50 6.73 19.08 -6.15
C CYS A 50 7.97 19.96 -5.91
N THR A 51 8.92 20.00 -6.85
CA THR A 51 10.08 20.90 -6.77
C THR A 51 9.67 22.37 -6.77
N GLU A 52 8.76 22.76 -7.67
CA GLU A 52 8.26 24.13 -7.79
C GLU A 52 7.48 24.56 -6.55
N TYR A 53 6.65 23.66 -6.00
CA TYR A 53 5.94 23.85 -4.73
C TYR A 53 6.90 24.26 -3.59
N TYR A 54 8.01 23.53 -3.42
CA TYR A 54 9.01 23.86 -2.40
C TYR A 54 9.80 25.13 -2.73
N ASN A 55 10.13 25.37 -4.01
CA ASN A 55 10.81 26.60 -4.42
C ASN A 55 9.95 27.85 -4.21
N ASN A 56 8.63 27.69 -4.24
CA ASN A 56 7.64 28.77 -4.05
C ASN A 56 7.17 28.89 -2.59
N ASN A 57 7.96 28.43 -1.61
CA ASN A 57 7.61 28.44 -0.18
C ASN A 57 6.28 27.72 0.09
N GLU A 58 6.14 26.50 -0.42
CA GLU A 58 4.96 25.65 -0.23
C GLU A 58 3.69 26.22 -0.88
N ALA A 59 3.84 26.98 -1.96
CA ALA A 59 2.75 27.45 -2.80
C ALA A 59 2.74 26.71 -4.15
N PHE A 60 1.56 26.29 -4.60
CA PHE A 60 1.42 25.66 -5.92
C PHE A 60 1.72 26.64 -7.05
N PRO A 61 2.27 26.16 -8.18
CA PRO A 61 2.54 27.02 -9.33
C PRO A 61 1.27 27.47 -10.06
N ASP A 62 1.33 28.67 -10.65
CA ASP A 62 0.23 29.27 -11.40
C ASP A 62 -0.23 28.37 -12.55
N GLY A 63 -1.54 28.19 -12.69
CA GLY A 63 -2.16 27.38 -13.74
C GLY A 63 -2.20 25.87 -13.47
N LEU A 64 -1.64 25.39 -12.35
CA LEU A 64 -1.81 23.99 -11.92
C LEU A 64 -3.29 23.65 -11.67
N ASP A 65 -4.03 24.57 -11.05
CA ASP A 65 -5.45 24.45 -10.74
C ASP A 65 -6.31 24.21 -12.00
N SER A 66 -6.01 24.95 -13.06
CA SER A 66 -6.66 24.82 -14.36
C SER A 66 -6.32 23.46 -15.00
N ALA A 67 -5.05 23.06 -14.98
CA ALA A 67 -4.61 21.77 -15.53
C ALA A 67 -5.22 20.56 -14.79
N VAL A 68 -5.33 20.64 -13.46
CA VAL A 68 -6.00 19.62 -12.65
C VAL A 68 -7.49 19.57 -12.98
N SER A 69 -8.15 20.73 -13.07
CA SER A 69 -9.58 20.82 -13.40
C SER A 69 -9.91 20.25 -14.78
N GLU A 70 -9.11 20.55 -15.80
CA GLU A 70 -9.24 19.97 -17.14
C GLU A 70 -9.06 18.44 -17.15
N SER A 71 -8.13 17.95 -16.33
CA SER A 71 -7.88 16.51 -16.19
C SER A 71 -9.04 15.80 -15.49
N ILE A 72 -9.63 16.41 -14.46
CA ILE A 72 -10.86 15.92 -13.81
C ILE A 72 -11.99 15.82 -14.83
N VAL A 73 -12.25 16.87 -15.62
CA VAL A 73 -13.29 16.85 -16.66
C VAL A 73 -13.08 15.71 -17.67
N THR A 74 -11.83 15.38 -17.97
CA THR A 74 -11.51 14.23 -18.83
C THR A 74 -11.87 12.91 -18.17
N VAL A 75 -11.51 12.74 -16.89
CA VAL A 75 -11.87 11.56 -16.10
C VAL A 75 -13.39 11.42 -15.96
N GLU A 76 -14.10 12.52 -15.70
CA GLU A 76 -15.56 12.55 -15.61
C GLU A 76 -16.25 12.05 -16.88
N LYS A 77 -15.73 12.45 -18.06
CA LYS A 77 -16.24 11.98 -19.36
C LYS A 77 -16.02 10.48 -19.55
N ILE A 78 -14.85 9.97 -19.20
CA ILE A 78 -14.53 8.53 -19.32
C ILE A 78 -15.42 7.70 -18.38
N MET A 79 -15.60 8.18 -17.14
CA MET A 79 -16.34 7.46 -16.11
C MET A 79 -17.85 7.69 -16.14
N ASN A 80 -18.32 8.65 -16.95
CA ASN A 80 -19.70 9.12 -16.97
C ASN A 80 -20.20 9.42 -15.54
N ALA A 81 -19.41 10.14 -14.76
CA ALA A 81 -19.67 10.53 -13.38
C ALA A 81 -19.03 11.90 -13.11
N LYS A 82 -19.50 12.63 -12.10
CA LYS A 82 -19.01 14.00 -11.83
C LYS A 82 -18.41 14.12 -10.42
N PHE A 83 -17.27 14.79 -10.31
CA PHE A 83 -16.58 14.98 -9.04
C PHE A 83 -17.36 15.95 -8.15
N GLY A 84 -17.73 15.50 -6.95
CA GLY A 84 -18.57 16.28 -6.03
C GLY A 84 -20.07 16.33 -6.37
N ASP A 85 -20.54 15.54 -7.35
CA ASP A 85 -21.97 15.50 -7.73
C ASP A 85 -22.83 14.74 -6.72
N ASN A 86 -24.05 15.23 -6.50
CA ASN A 86 -24.96 14.69 -5.49
C ASN A 86 -25.71 13.42 -5.92
N ASN A 87 -25.77 13.13 -7.22
CA ASN A 87 -26.54 12.01 -7.77
C ASN A 87 -25.62 10.89 -8.27
N ASN A 88 -24.57 11.23 -9.00
CA ASN A 88 -23.61 10.28 -9.56
C ASN A 88 -22.16 10.73 -9.26
N PRO A 89 -21.75 10.64 -7.98
CA PRO A 89 -20.44 11.10 -7.56
C PRO A 89 -19.31 10.26 -8.17
N LEU A 90 -18.30 10.96 -8.67
CA LEU A 90 -16.97 10.42 -8.94
C LEU A 90 -16.13 10.54 -7.65
N LEU A 91 -15.50 9.44 -7.24
CA LEU A 91 -14.57 9.42 -6.12
C LEU A 91 -13.16 9.17 -6.63
N LEU A 92 -12.17 9.78 -5.97
CA LEU A 92 -10.77 9.74 -6.35
C LEU A 92 -9.90 9.16 -5.23
N SER A 93 -8.76 8.64 -5.61
CA SER A 93 -7.62 8.37 -4.74
C SER A 93 -6.50 9.33 -5.08
N VAL A 94 -5.77 9.76 -4.05
CA VAL A 94 -4.57 10.61 -4.18
C VAL A 94 -3.40 9.82 -3.63
N ARG A 95 -2.51 9.37 -4.51
CA ARG A 95 -1.43 8.42 -4.21
C ARG A 95 -0.09 9.01 -4.60
N SER A 96 0.83 9.06 -3.65
CA SER A 96 2.23 9.38 -3.91
C SER A 96 2.90 8.44 -4.93
N GLY A 97 3.91 8.95 -5.62
CA GLY A 97 4.73 8.18 -6.56
C GLY A 97 6.11 8.82 -6.77
N ALA A 98 7.09 8.41 -5.98
CA ALA A 98 8.48 8.82 -6.19
C ALA A 98 9.14 8.06 -7.36
N ARG A 99 10.27 8.56 -7.86
CA ARG A 99 11.06 7.92 -8.94
C ARG A 99 11.49 6.51 -8.59
N GLN A 100 11.98 6.35 -7.37
CA GLN A 100 12.31 5.08 -6.75
C GLN A 100 11.20 4.70 -5.77
N SER A 101 10.82 3.42 -5.78
CA SER A 101 9.76 2.93 -4.91
C SER A 101 10.17 3.06 -3.45
N MET A 102 9.31 3.69 -2.64
CA MET A 102 9.43 3.81 -1.18
C MET A 102 8.19 3.18 -0.52
N PRO A 103 8.10 1.83 -0.46
CA PRO A 103 6.89 1.14 0.01
C PRO A 103 6.54 1.54 1.44
N GLY A 104 5.28 1.85 1.70
CA GLY A 104 4.80 2.30 3.01
C GLY A 104 5.15 3.73 3.38
N MET A 105 6.21 4.33 2.83
CA MET A 105 6.75 5.59 3.38
C MET A 105 5.90 6.82 3.09
N MET A 106 5.25 6.83 1.93
CA MET A 106 4.62 8.01 1.35
C MET A 106 3.11 7.91 1.46
N GLU A 107 2.47 9.07 1.57
CA GLU A 107 1.05 9.12 1.92
C GLU A 107 0.12 8.72 0.77
N THR A 108 -1.07 8.25 1.14
CA THR A 108 -2.18 7.93 0.25
C THR A 108 -3.49 8.29 0.95
N VAL A 109 -4.40 8.90 0.20
CA VAL A 109 -5.77 9.16 0.64
C VAL A 109 -6.72 8.53 -0.38
N LEU A 110 -7.60 7.63 0.07
CA LEU A 110 -8.63 7.01 -0.77
C LEU A 110 -9.99 7.65 -0.49
N ASN A 111 -10.96 7.41 -1.37
CA ASN A 111 -12.35 7.84 -1.25
C ASN A 111 -12.55 9.37 -1.23
N VAL A 112 -11.59 10.15 -1.74
CA VAL A 112 -11.66 11.61 -1.87
C VAL A 112 -12.88 12.00 -2.70
N GLY A 113 -13.67 12.95 -2.18
CA GLY A 113 -14.95 13.37 -2.74
C GLY A 113 -16.17 12.83 -2.00
N LEU A 114 -16.00 11.96 -0.98
CA LEU A 114 -17.09 11.62 -0.07
C LEU A 114 -17.36 12.77 0.89
N THR A 115 -18.57 13.30 0.79
CA THR A 115 -19.09 14.40 1.61
C THR A 115 -20.56 14.14 1.93
N SER A 116 -21.13 14.88 2.87
CA SER A 116 -22.56 14.82 3.18
C SER A 116 -23.43 15.03 1.92
N LYS A 117 -22.94 15.76 0.92
CA LYS A 117 -23.65 16.00 -0.37
C LYS A 117 -23.59 14.82 -1.33
N THR A 118 -22.50 14.04 -1.34
CA THR A 118 -22.30 12.94 -2.31
C THR A 118 -22.77 11.59 -1.78
N ILE A 119 -22.84 11.41 -0.46
CA ILE A 119 -23.30 10.18 0.19
C ILE A 119 -24.65 9.69 -0.36
N PRO A 120 -25.72 10.50 -0.46
CA PRO A 120 -27.00 10.04 -0.97
C PRO A 120 -26.93 9.46 -2.39
N GLY A 121 -26.17 10.10 -3.29
CA GLY A 121 -25.99 9.63 -4.67
C GLY A 121 -25.24 8.31 -4.73
N LEU A 122 -24.18 8.15 -3.91
CA LEU A 122 -23.46 6.88 -3.85
C LEU A 122 -24.30 5.75 -3.26
N ILE A 123 -25.12 6.04 -2.25
CA ILE A 123 -26.08 5.07 -1.69
C ILE A 123 -27.06 4.62 -2.78
N SER A 124 -27.62 5.57 -3.54
CA SER A 124 -28.56 5.26 -4.63
C SER A 124 -27.92 4.39 -5.72
N LYS A 125 -26.63 4.60 -6.03
CA LYS A 125 -25.91 3.86 -7.07
C LYS A 125 -25.54 2.44 -6.64
N THR A 126 -25.17 2.28 -5.38
CA THR A 126 -24.65 1.00 -4.85
C THR A 126 -25.72 0.15 -4.19
N ASN A 127 -26.85 0.76 -3.82
CA ASN A 127 -27.88 0.15 -2.96
C ASN A 127 -27.28 -0.48 -1.69
N ASN A 128 -26.20 0.12 -1.18
CA ASN A 128 -25.42 -0.43 -0.07
C ASN A 128 -24.95 0.70 0.86
N PRO A 129 -25.86 1.23 1.70
CA PRO A 129 -25.53 2.35 2.59
C PRO A 129 -24.47 2.00 3.63
N ARG A 130 -24.45 0.74 4.11
CA ARG A 130 -23.39 0.23 4.99
C ARG A 130 -22.00 0.43 4.36
N PHE A 131 -21.82 0.05 3.10
CA PHE A 131 -20.56 0.26 2.36
C PHE A 131 -20.20 1.75 2.26
N VAL A 132 -21.17 2.60 1.95
CA VAL A 132 -20.90 4.04 1.78
C VAL A 132 -20.38 4.67 3.06
N TYR A 133 -20.99 4.35 4.20
CA TYR A 133 -20.52 4.85 5.50
C TYR A 133 -19.21 4.19 5.96
N ASP A 134 -18.94 2.93 5.59
CA ASP A 134 -17.63 2.30 5.77
C ASP A 134 -16.53 3.01 4.95
N ALA A 135 -16.81 3.35 3.70
CA ALA A 135 -15.90 4.11 2.86
C ALA A 135 -15.68 5.54 3.41
N TYR A 136 -16.72 6.16 3.96
CA TYR A 136 -16.65 7.49 4.56
C TYR A 136 -15.85 7.51 5.86
N ARG A 137 -16.06 6.56 6.78
CA ARG A 137 -15.21 6.47 7.98
C ARG A 137 -13.75 6.21 7.63
N ARG A 138 -13.48 5.42 6.58
CA ARG A 138 -12.10 5.19 6.10
C ARG A 138 -11.47 6.48 5.57
N LEU A 139 -12.20 7.24 4.76
CA LEU A 139 -11.76 8.58 4.33
C LEU A 139 -11.41 9.44 5.55
N ILE A 140 -12.33 9.54 6.51
CA ILE A 140 -12.16 10.37 7.72
C ILE A 140 -10.89 9.96 8.47
N THR A 141 -10.71 8.66 8.73
CA THR A 141 -9.53 8.15 9.44
C THR A 141 -8.23 8.46 8.70
N MET A 142 -8.14 8.13 7.41
CA MET A 142 -6.93 8.39 6.62
C MET A 142 -6.65 9.88 6.48
N TYR A 143 -7.66 10.68 6.16
CA TYR A 143 -7.48 12.11 5.91
C TYR A 143 -7.10 12.85 7.19
N ALA A 144 -7.69 12.48 8.34
CA ALA A 144 -7.31 13.05 9.62
C ALA A 144 -5.84 12.76 9.97
N ASP A 145 -5.40 11.50 9.80
CA ASP A 145 -4.02 11.07 10.03
C ASP A 145 -3.04 11.78 9.07
N VAL A 146 -3.31 11.70 7.78
CA VAL A 146 -2.39 12.12 6.72
C VAL A 146 -2.39 13.64 6.53
N VAL A 147 -3.57 14.23 6.35
CA VAL A 147 -3.72 15.62 5.90
C VAL A 147 -3.83 16.57 7.09
N MET A 148 -4.61 16.20 8.10
CA MET A 148 -4.92 17.11 9.21
C MET A 148 -3.94 17.02 10.39
N GLU A 149 -3.18 15.93 10.53
CA GLU A 149 -2.17 15.74 11.58
C GLU A 149 -0.74 15.76 11.01
N LYS A 150 -0.39 14.78 10.17
CA LYS A 150 1.00 14.62 9.67
C LYS A 150 1.45 15.76 8.75
N ALA A 151 0.63 16.12 7.76
CA ALA A 151 1.00 17.16 6.79
C ALA A 151 1.10 18.57 7.40
N VAL A 152 0.52 18.82 8.57
CA VAL A 152 0.66 20.10 9.28
C VAL A 152 1.80 20.08 10.32
N GLY A 153 2.55 18.98 10.41
CA GLY A 153 3.71 18.85 11.29
C GLY A 153 3.36 18.60 12.77
N ILE A 154 2.16 18.07 13.06
CA ILE A 154 1.81 17.64 14.42
C ILE A 154 2.48 16.29 14.70
N GLU A 155 3.35 16.25 15.71
CA GLU A 155 4.02 15.03 16.17
C GLU A 155 3.44 14.60 17.53
N PRO A 156 2.38 13.77 17.54
CA PRO A 156 1.79 13.29 18.79
C PRO A 156 2.73 12.28 19.46
N LYS A 157 2.62 12.17 20.79
CA LYS A 157 3.31 11.11 21.54
C LYS A 157 2.89 9.73 21.02
N GLU A 158 3.76 8.72 21.13
CA GLU A 158 3.42 7.36 20.71
C GLU A 158 2.13 6.90 21.40
N GLY A 159 1.16 6.46 20.59
CA GLY A 159 -0.15 6.04 21.09
C GLY A 159 -1.24 7.12 20.99
N GLU A 160 -0.87 8.39 20.85
CA GLU A 160 -1.80 9.52 20.96
C GLU A 160 -2.15 10.21 19.64
N GLY A 161 -1.64 9.70 18.51
CA GLY A 161 -2.01 10.21 17.19
C GLY A 161 -3.47 9.96 16.84
N ILE A 162 -4.03 10.82 16.01
CA ILE A 162 -5.46 10.84 15.69
C ILE A 162 -5.95 9.48 15.20
N ARG A 163 -5.21 8.80 14.32
CA ARG A 163 -5.54 7.46 13.84
C ARG A 163 -5.77 6.47 14.97
N LYS A 164 -4.86 6.43 15.96
CA LYS A 164 -4.96 5.52 17.11
C LYS A 164 -6.16 5.87 18.00
N LYS A 165 -6.47 7.16 18.17
CA LYS A 165 -7.66 7.60 18.91
C LYS A 165 -8.95 7.19 18.22
N LEU A 166 -9.03 7.32 16.89
CA LEU A 166 -10.19 6.86 16.11
C LEU A 166 -10.36 5.33 16.21
N GLU A 167 -9.27 4.56 16.14
CA GLU A 167 -9.31 3.10 16.34
C GLU A 167 -9.76 2.70 17.74
N ARG A 168 -9.35 3.46 18.78
CA ARG A 168 -9.85 3.25 20.16
C ARG A 168 -11.36 3.47 20.23
N HIS A 169 -11.89 4.54 19.62
CA HIS A 169 -13.32 4.80 19.56
C HIS A 169 -14.09 3.69 18.83
N LEU A 170 -13.59 3.22 17.68
CA LEU A 170 -14.19 2.08 16.97
C LEU A 170 -14.19 0.80 17.82
N THR A 171 -13.09 0.53 18.51
CA THR A 171 -12.97 -0.62 19.41
C THR A 171 -13.95 -0.52 20.58
N SER A 172 -14.12 0.66 21.17
CA SER A 172 -15.10 0.91 22.23
C SER A 172 -16.53 0.70 21.73
N HIS A 173 -16.88 1.26 20.55
CA HIS A 173 -18.19 1.07 19.94
C HIS A 173 -18.51 -0.41 19.73
N LYS A 174 -17.55 -1.18 19.18
CA LYS A 174 -17.69 -2.64 19.01
C LYS A 174 -17.93 -3.35 20.34
N LYS A 175 -17.18 -3.03 21.38
CA LYS A 175 -17.34 -3.63 22.72
C LYS A 175 -18.69 -3.31 23.33
N GLU A 176 -19.14 -2.06 23.26
CA GLU A 176 -20.43 -1.62 23.79
C GLU A 176 -21.61 -2.33 23.12
N HIS A 177 -21.47 -2.67 21.83
CA HIS A 177 -22.50 -3.35 21.04
C HIS A 177 -22.30 -4.86 20.90
N ASN A 178 -21.35 -5.45 21.63
CA ASN A 178 -20.98 -6.89 21.56
C ASN A 178 -20.60 -7.39 20.15
N LEU A 179 -20.03 -6.50 19.33
CA LEU A 179 -19.52 -6.80 17.99
C LEU A 179 -18.04 -7.18 18.06
N LYS A 180 -17.57 -8.05 17.16
CA LYS A 180 -16.16 -8.50 17.14
C LYS A 180 -15.40 -7.94 15.95
N ASN A 181 -16.00 -8.03 14.78
CA ASN A 181 -15.37 -7.67 13.51
C ASN A 181 -16.01 -6.42 12.92
N ASP A 182 -15.26 -5.73 12.06
CA ASP A 182 -15.79 -4.59 11.31
C ASP A 182 -16.93 -4.98 10.36
N THR A 183 -16.97 -6.26 9.96
CA THR A 183 -18.05 -6.84 9.17
C THR A 183 -19.38 -6.91 9.91
N ASP A 184 -19.34 -6.88 11.25
CA ASP A 184 -20.53 -7.01 12.09
C ASP A 184 -21.26 -5.67 12.27
N LEU A 185 -20.62 -4.53 11.93
CA LEU A 185 -21.23 -3.20 12.04
C LEU A 185 -22.27 -2.97 10.94
N SER A 186 -23.45 -2.53 11.38
CA SER A 186 -24.56 -2.11 10.52
C SER A 186 -24.34 -0.70 9.94
N GLU A 187 -25.24 -0.28 9.07
CA GLU A 187 -25.31 1.10 8.58
C GLU A 187 -25.41 2.11 9.75
N ASN A 188 -26.31 1.88 10.70
CA ASN A 188 -26.54 2.79 11.83
C ASN A 188 -25.33 2.87 12.77
N ASP A 189 -24.60 1.76 12.92
CA ASP A 189 -23.35 1.75 13.66
C ASP A 189 -22.31 2.65 12.98
N TRP A 190 -22.16 2.53 11.65
CA TRP A 190 -21.21 3.37 10.92
C TRP A 190 -21.56 4.86 10.94
N ILE A 191 -22.85 5.20 10.83
CA ILE A 191 -23.30 6.59 10.99
C ILE A 191 -22.88 7.13 12.38
N SER A 192 -23.08 6.33 13.43
CA SER A 192 -22.72 6.71 14.80
C SER A 192 -21.21 6.88 14.96
N VAL A 193 -20.42 5.95 14.44
CA VAL A 193 -18.95 6.00 14.46
C VAL A 193 -18.40 7.22 13.71
N VAL A 194 -18.96 7.54 12.54
CA VAL A 194 -18.58 8.73 11.75
C VAL A 194 -18.75 10.02 12.57
N GLU A 195 -19.86 10.16 13.30
CA GLU A 195 -20.11 11.33 14.12
C GLU A 195 -19.19 11.39 15.35
N ILE A 196 -18.84 10.25 15.94
CA ILE A 196 -17.81 10.16 16.98
C ILE A 196 -16.45 10.62 16.43
N PHE A 197 -16.08 10.16 15.23
CA PHE A 197 -14.81 10.51 14.60
C PHE A 197 -14.70 12.00 14.30
N LYS A 198 -15.75 12.61 13.74
CA LYS A 198 -15.77 14.06 13.49
C LYS A 198 -15.60 14.88 14.77
N LYS A 199 -16.25 14.46 15.88
CA LYS A 199 -16.10 15.11 17.19
C LYS A 199 -14.69 14.95 17.76
N GLU A 200 -14.09 13.77 17.64
CA GLU A 200 -12.71 13.51 18.07
C GLU A 200 -11.73 14.37 17.26
N ILE A 201 -11.88 14.45 15.94
CA ILE A 201 -11.06 15.29 15.06
C ILE A 201 -11.14 16.76 15.48
N LYS A 202 -12.36 17.28 15.70
CA LYS A 202 -12.54 18.66 16.16
C LYS A 202 -11.88 18.91 17.52
N THR A 203 -11.97 17.95 18.43
CA THR A 203 -11.41 18.04 19.78
C THR A 203 -9.88 17.98 19.77
N SER A 204 -9.30 17.03 19.03
CA SER A 204 -7.86 16.77 18.99
C SER A 204 -7.10 17.73 18.07
N LEU A 205 -7.69 18.14 16.93
CA LEU A 205 -7.01 18.92 15.89
C LEU A 205 -7.55 20.36 15.75
N GLY A 206 -8.63 20.71 16.46
CA GLY A 206 -9.18 22.07 16.50
C GLY A 206 -9.90 22.53 15.21
N LYS A 207 -10.10 21.64 14.25
CA LYS A 207 -10.76 21.92 12.96
C LYS A 207 -11.81 20.86 12.66
N ASP A 208 -12.88 21.26 11.98
CA ASP A 208 -13.88 20.33 11.45
C ASP A 208 -13.29 19.52 10.27
N PHE A 209 -13.79 18.30 10.07
CA PHE A 209 -13.44 17.49 8.90
C PHE A 209 -13.98 18.17 7.61
N PRO A 210 -13.19 18.30 6.54
CA PRO A 210 -13.61 19.01 5.33
C PRO A 210 -14.75 18.29 4.62
N ASP A 211 -15.89 18.96 4.50
CA ASP A 211 -17.11 18.45 3.83
C ASP A 211 -17.28 19.03 2.41
N ASP A 212 -16.16 19.28 1.73
CA ASP A 212 -16.08 19.70 0.33
C ASP A 212 -15.10 18.82 -0.47
N ALA A 213 -15.51 18.40 -1.66
CA ALA A 213 -14.73 17.48 -2.48
C ALA A 213 -13.42 18.10 -2.99
N ASN A 214 -13.43 19.38 -3.36
CA ASN A 214 -12.24 20.07 -3.85
C ASN A 214 -11.27 20.37 -2.71
N GLU A 215 -11.77 20.77 -1.54
CA GLU A 215 -10.95 20.93 -0.33
C GLU A 215 -10.21 19.62 0.01
N GLN A 216 -10.93 18.48 -0.03
CA GLN A 216 -10.33 17.17 0.18
C GLN A 216 -9.27 16.83 -0.89
N LEU A 217 -9.53 17.13 -2.15
CA LEU A 217 -8.57 16.85 -3.23
C LEU A 217 -7.27 17.65 -3.05
N TRP A 218 -7.38 18.96 -2.84
CA TRP A 218 -6.20 19.82 -2.70
C TRP A 218 -5.43 19.53 -1.42
N GLY A 219 -6.13 19.29 -0.29
CA GLY A 219 -5.48 18.87 0.94
C GLY A 219 -4.74 17.53 0.79
N GLY A 220 -5.33 16.57 0.05
CA GLY A 220 -4.67 15.31 -0.28
C GLY A 220 -3.42 15.49 -1.15
N ILE A 221 -3.49 16.34 -2.18
CA ILE A 221 -2.34 16.65 -3.07
C ILE A 221 -1.21 17.31 -2.27
N GLU A 222 -1.54 18.31 -1.46
CA GLU A 222 -0.59 19.03 -0.61
C GLU A 222 0.08 18.07 0.39
N ALA A 223 -0.70 17.23 1.07
CA ALA A 223 -0.19 16.26 2.02
C ALA A 223 0.79 15.27 1.38
N VAL A 224 0.57 14.84 0.14
CA VAL A 224 1.53 14.01 -0.59
C VAL A 224 2.85 14.74 -0.80
N PHE A 225 2.84 16.01 -1.23
CA PHE A 225 4.08 16.78 -1.37
C PHE A 225 4.78 16.96 -0.03
N LYS A 226 4.06 17.36 1.02
CA LYS A 226 4.61 17.50 2.38
C LYS A 226 5.18 16.21 2.93
N SER A 227 4.58 15.06 2.60
CA SER A 227 5.09 13.75 3.02
C SER A 227 6.50 13.44 2.50
N TRP A 228 6.93 14.08 1.40
CA TRP A 228 8.30 13.96 0.91
C TRP A 228 9.30 14.48 1.94
N ASN A 229 9.01 15.56 2.66
CA ASN A 229 9.89 16.10 3.69
C ASN A 229 9.52 15.65 5.12
N GLY A 230 8.63 14.66 5.25
CA GLY A 230 8.35 14.03 6.55
C GLY A 230 9.56 13.28 7.10
N ALA A 231 9.70 13.25 8.43
CA ALA A 231 10.85 12.66 9.14
C ALA A 231 11.16 11.21 8.69
N ARG A 232 10.12 10.37 8.55
CA ARG A 232 10.24 8.99 8.09
C ARG A 232 10.72 8.86 6.64
N ALA A 233 10.24 9.72 5.75
CA ALA A 233 10.67 9.72 4.34
C ALA A 233 12.14 10.16 4.24
N ILE A 234 12.55 11.16 5.02
CA ILE A 234 13.96 11.57 5.14
C ILE A 234 14.82 10.42 5.65
N SER A 235 14.40 9.73 6.71
CA SER A 235 15.13 8.58 7.27
C SER A 235 15.29 7.47 6.23
N TYR A 236 14.21 7.07 5.57
CA TYR A 236 14.23 6.07 4.51
C TYR A 236 15.14 6.47 3.35
N ARG A 237 15.09 7.73 2.90
CA ARG A 237 15.95 8.22 1.82
C ARG A 237 17.43 8.17 2.19
N LYS A 238 17.79 8.42 3.44
CA LYS A 238 19.18 8.28 3.92
C LYS A 238 19.64 6.81 3.87
N ILE A 239 18.79 5.88 4.29
CA ILE A 239 19.07 4.43 4.26
C ILE A 239 19.25 3.94 2.82
N GLU A 240 18.34 4.33 1.92
CA GLU A 240 18.32 3.86 0.53
C GLU A 240 19.13 4.74 -0.44
N ASN A 241 19.83 5.76 0.05
CA ASN A 241 20.60 6.73 -0.74
C ASN A 241 19.79 7.42 -1.85
N ILE A 242 18.54 7.81 -1.55
CA ILE A 242 17.64 8.50 -2.48
C ILE A 242 17.84 10.03 -2.36
N PRO A 243 18.18 10.73 -3.45
CA PRO A 243 18.39 12.19 -3.41
C PRO A 243 17.12 12.97 -3.06
N GLU A 244 17.24 13.93 -2.14
CA GLU A 244 16.15 14.82 -1.72
C GLU A 244 15.54 15.62 -2.87
N LYS A 245 16.39 16.10 -3.79
CA LYS A 245 15.98 16.93 -4.94
C LYS A 245 15.08 16.23 -5.97
N TRP A 246 14.81 14.93 -5.82
CA TRP A 246 13.98 14.19 -6.78
C TRP A 246 12.49 14.51 -6.66
N GLY A 247 12.02 14.92 -5.48
CA GLY A 247 10.60 15.12 -5.20
C GLY A 247 9.76 13.85 -5.38
N THR A 248 8.44 14.03 -5.27
CA THR A 248 7.45 12.97 -5.54
C THR A 248 6.42 13.45 -6.55
N ALA A 249 5.93 12.54 -7.39
CA ALA A 249 4.73 12.78 -8.18
C ALA A 249 3.48 12.50 -7.32
N VAL A 250 2.33 13.01 -7.77
CA VAL A 250 1.00 12.72 -7.19
C VAL A 250 0.15 12.08 -8.27
N ASN A 251 -0.40 10.90 -7.99
CA ASN A 251 -1.31 10.19 -8.88
C ASN A 251 -2.72 10.37 -8.34
N VAL A 252 -3.57 11.05 -9.10
CA VAL A 252 -5.00 11.19 -8.82
C VAL A 252 -5.74 10.21 -9.71
N GLN A 253 -6.41 9.24 -9.13
CA GLN A 253 -6.99 8.11 -9.87
C GLN A 253 -8.40 7.81 -9.40
N THR A 254 -9.29 7.50 -10.34
CA THR A 254 -10.66 7.07 -10.04
C THR A 254 -10.69 5.90 -9.05
N MET A 255 -11.53 5.99 -8.03
CA MET A 255 -11.76 4.91 -7.09
C MET A 255 -12.46 3.74 -7.77
N VAL A 256 -11.95 2.55 -7.46
CA VAL A 256 -12.61 1.28 -7.70
C VAL A 256 -12.71 0.56 -6.36
N PHE A 257 -13.84 -0.08 -6.10
CA PHE A 257 -14.19 -0.62 -4.80
C PHE A 257 -14.20 -2.14 -4.79
N GLY A 258 -13.30 -2.73 -4.02
CA GLY A 258 -13.29 -4.18 -3.74
C GLY A 258 -14.28 -4.60 -2.64
N ASN A 259 -15.06 -3.66 -2.09
CA ASN A 259 -15.93 -3.84 -0.92
C ASN A 259 -17.41 -3.45 -1.17
N THR A 260 -17.90 -3.54 -2.41
CA THR A 260 -19.32 -3.30 -2.72
C THR A 260 -20.21 -4.52 -2.47
N GLY A 261 -19.63 -5.72 -2.33
CA GLY A 261 -20.34 -6.97 -2.10
C GLY A 261 -19.49 -8.20 -2.42
N GLU A 262 -20.14 -9.36 -2.57
CA GLU A 262 -19.49 -10.67 -2.77
C GLU A 262 -18.81 -10.81 -4.15
N GLN A 263 -19.23 -10.04 -5.15
CA GLN A 263 -18.60 -10.00 -6.48
C GLN A 263 -17.43 -9.00 -6.57
N SER A 264 -17.03 -8.45 -5.42
CA SER A 264 -15.95 -7.47 -5.32
C SER A 264 -14.86 -7.99 -4.40
N ALA A 265 -13.63 -7.65 -4.77
CA ALA A 265 -12.44 -8.13 -4.10
C ALA A 265 -11.24 -7.21 -4.38
N THR A 266 -10.17 -7.42 -3.64
CA THR A 266 -8.89 -6.74 -3.87
C THR A 266 -7.74 -7.72 -3.61
N GLY A 267 -6.61 -7.51 -4.25
CA GLY A 267 -5.48 -8.41 -4.09
C GLY A 267 -4.16 -7.84 -4.56
N VAL A 268 -3.11 -8.53 -4.13
CA VAL A 268 -1.72 -8.26 -4.47
C VAL A 268 -1.10 -9.56 -4.99
N ALA A 269 -0.38 -9.47 -6.10
CA ALA A 269 0.23 -10.62 -6.74
C ALA A 269 1.61 -10.32 -7.31
N PHE A 270 2.45 -11.34 -7.36
CA PHE A 270 3.77 -11.35 -7.95
C PHE A 270 3.77 -12.36 -9.09
N THR A 271 4.25 -11.93 -10.25
CA THR A 271 4.34 -12.78 -11.45
C THR A 271 5.22 -14.02 -11.27
N ARG A 272 6.15 -14.02 -10.31
CA ARG A 272 6.89 -15.18 -9.81
C ARG A 272 6.97 -15.11 -8.28
N ASN A 273 7.24 -16.23 -7.61
CA ASN A 273 7.32 -16.27 -6.15
C ASN A 273 8.52 -15.42 -5.64
N PRO A 274 8.29 -14.35 -4.86
CA PRO A 274 9.33 -13.41 -4.44
C PRO A 274 10.24 -13.96 -3.33
N ALA A 275 9.95 -15.14 -2.78
CA ALA A 275 10.75 -15.81 -1.75
C ALA A 275 11.60 -16.95 -2.33
N THR A 276 11.06 -17.72 -3.28
CA THR A 276 11.75 -18.89 -3.85
C THR A 276 12.35 -18.64 -5.22
N GLY A 277 11.81 -17.69 -5.99
CA GLY A 277 12.18 -17.45 -7.39
C GLY A 277 11.44 -18.33 -8.39
N GLU A 278 10.59 -19.24 -7.93
CA GLU A 278 9.82 -20.14 -8.81
C GLU A 278 8.86 -19.36 -9.70
N ASN A 279 8.76 -19.76 -10.97
CA ASN A 279 7.84 -19.21 -11.95
C ASN A 279 6.40 -19.71 -11.72
N ARG A 280 5.86 -19.38 -10.54
CA ARG A 280 4.47 -19.63 -10.13
C ARG A 280 3.82 -18.28 -9.81
N PHE A 281 2.57 -18.10 -10.26
CA PHE A 281 1.85 -16.86 -9.98
C PHE A 281 1.53 -16.84 -8.48
N PHE A 282 2.13 -15.94 -7.73
CA PHE A 282 2.06 -15.96 -6.28
C PHE A 282 1.31 -14.73 -5.79
N GLY A 283 0.30 -14.88 -4.93
CA GLY A 283 -0.43 -13.73 -4.43
C GLY A 283 -1.48 -14.05 -3.40
N GLU A 284 -2.06 -12.99 -2.89
CA GLU A 284 -3.06 -12.98 -1.81
C GLU A 284 -4.22 -12.05 -2.21
N TRP A 285 -5.44 -12.41 -1.83
CA TRP A 285 -6.62 -11.61 -2.11
C TRP A 285 -7.65 -11.69 -0.99
N LEU A 286 -8.56 -10.72 -0.93
CA LEU A 286 -9.68 -10.68 0.00
C LEU A 286 -10.96 -10.30 -0.74
N THR A 287 -12.04 -11.04 -0.46
CA THR A 287 -13.40 -10.68 -0.85
C THR A 287 -13.93 -9.53 0.01
N ASN A 288 -14.74 -8.67 -0.60
CA ASN A 288 -15.45 -7.59 0.08
C ASN A 288 -14.53 -6.75 0.99
N ALA A 289 -13.44 -6.23 0.41
CA ALA A 289 -12.33 -5.58 1.11
C ALA A 289 -11.70 -4.44 0.28
N GLN A 290 -11.02 -3.52 0.95
CA GLN A 290 -10.12 -2.56 0.29
C GLN A 290 -8.65 -2.98 0.45
N GLY A 291 -7.76 -2.43 -0.39
CA GLY A 291 -6.34 -2.83 -0.39
C GLY A 291 -5.65 -2.69 0.98
N GLU A 292 -6.11 -1.74 1.80
CA GLU A 292 -5.66 -1.58 3.19
C GLU A 292 -5.87 -2.86 4.02
N ASP A 293 -6.99 -3.56 3.85
CA ASP A 293 -7.31 -4.75 4.64
C ASP A 293 -6.37 -5.92 4.31
N VAL A 294 -5.86 -5.98 3.07
CA VAL A 294 -4.86 -6.97 2.64
C VAL A 294 -3.51 -6.67 3.29
N VAL A 295 -3.11 -5.40 3.32
CA VAL A 295 -1.80 -4.98 3.86
C VAL A 295 -1.76 -5.03 5.39
N ALA A 296 -2.85 -4.63 6.05
CA ALA A 296 -2.95 -4.62 7.51
C ALA A 296 -3.00 -6.04 8.11
N GLY A 297 -3.44 -7.04 7.33
CA GLY A 297 -3.51 -8.43 7.79
C GLY A 297 -4.50 -8.64 8.94
N LEU A 298 -5.54 -7.80 9.03
CA LEU A 298 -6.66 -7.97 9.97
C LEU A 298 -7.52 -9.19 9.64
N ARG A 299 -7.54 -9.58 8.35
CA ARG A 299 -8.19 -10.78 7.85
C ARG A 299 -7.12 -11.65 7.21
N THR A 300 -7.22 -12.96 7.41
CA THR A 300 -6.37 -13.93 6.70
C THR A 300 -6.66 -13.86 5.21
N PRO A 301 -5.69 -13.49 4.36
CA PRO A 301 -5.89 -13.44 2.92
C PRO A 301 -6.07 -14.83 2.32
N ASN A 302 -6.87 -14.92 1.26
CA ASN A 302 -7.04 -16.11 0.47
C ASN A 302 -5.87 -16.28 -0.52
N PRO A 303 -5.46 -17.52 -0.85
CA PRO A 303 -4.45 -17.77 -1.87
C PRO A 303 -4.97 -17.39 -3.27
N LEU A 304 -4.09 -16.92 -4.15
CA LEU A 304 -4.48 -16.51 -5.50
C LEU A 304 -4.93 -17.70 -6.38
N ASN A 305 -4.29 -18.86 -6.23
CA ASN A 305 -4.53 -20.07 -7.02
C ASN A 305 -4.26 -21.34 -6.21
N GLU A 306 -4.61 -22.50 -6.77
CA GLU A 306 -4.37 -23.79 -6.12
C GLU A 306 -2.87 -24.12 -6.02
N ASP A 307 -2.10 -23.75 -7.04
CA ASP A 307 -0.67 -24.06 -7.17
C ASP A 307 0.21 -23.48 -6.04
N THR A 308 -0.20 -22.36 -5.46
CA THR A 308 0.58 -21.65 -4.43
C THR A 308 -0.01 -21.79 -3.02
N LYS A 309 -1.02 -22.65 -2.84
CA LYS A 309 -1.55 -22.96 -1.51
C LYS A 309 -0.46 -23.53 -0.61
N THR A 310 -0.38 -22.98 0.59
CA THR A 310 0.47 -23.47 1.68
C THR A 310 -0.30 -24.45 2.54
N LYS A 311 0.38 -25.13 3.48
CA LYS A 311 -0.28 -25.99 4.47
C LYS A 311 -1.36 -25.24 5.27
N ASP A 312 -1.14 -23.95 5.53
CA ASP A 312 -2.02 -23.12 6.35
C ASP A 312 -3.19 -22.53 5.54
N THR A 313 -3.05 -22.40 4.21
CA THR A 313 -4.08 -21.87 3.31
C THR A 313 -4.79 -22.94 2.49
N LYS A 314 -4.45 -24.23 2.69
CA LYS A 314 -5.00 -25.36 1.92
C LYS A 314 -6.53 -25.44 1.95
N ASN A 315 -7.13 -25.05 3.06
CA ASN A 315 -8.59 -25.10 3.27
C ASN A 315 -9.30 -23.80 2.83
N LEU A 316 -8.54 -22.78 2.43
CA LEU A 316 -9.12 -21.51 1.96
C LEU A 316 -9.39 -21.59 0.45
N PRO A 317 -10.46 -20.94 -0.01
CA PRO A 317 -10.76 -20.89 -1.44
C PRO A 317 -9.75 -20.01 -2.19
N SER A 318 -9.46 -20.34 -3.45
CA SER A 318 -8.60 -19.50 -4.29
C SER A 318 -9.39 -18.57 -5.21
N LEU A 319 -8.72 -17.56 -5.79
CA LEU A 319 -9.36 -16.71 -6.80
C LEU A 319 -9.64 -17.52 -8.08
N GLU A 320 -8.74 -18.43 -8.43
CA GLU A 320 -8.91 -19.39 -9.52
C GLU A 320 -10.19 -20.23 -9.37
N GLU A 321 -10.49 -20.67 -8.15
CA GLU A 321 -11.71 -21.44 -7.83
C GLU A 321 -12.98 -20.58 -7.83
N LEU A 322 -12.95 -19.42 -7.15
CA LEU A 322 -14.15 -18.61 -6.92
C LEU A 322 -14.52 -17.69 -8.08
N MET A 323 -13.54 -17.19 -8.83
CA MET A 323 -13.73 -16.25 -9.94
C MET A 323 -12.84 -16.63 -11.14
N PRO A 324 -13.05 -17.81 -11.76
CA PRO A 324 -12.14 -18.37 -12.77
C PRO A 324 -11.93 -17.46 -13.99
N GLU A 325 -12.99 -16.78 -14.45
CA GLU A 325 -12.88 -15.86 -15.58
C GLU A 325 -11.97 -14.66 -15.27
N ILE A 326 -12.07 -14.12 -14.05
CA ILE A 326 -11.24 -12.99 -13.60
C ILE A 326 -9.81 -13.44 -13.33
N TYR A 327 -9.62 -14.63 -12.76
CA TYR A 327 -8.31 -15.22 -12.60
C TYR A 327 -7.59 -15.38 -13.95
N ASN A 328 -8.28 -15.88 -14.97
CA ASN A 328 -7.71 -16.04 -16.31
C ASN A 328 -7.31 -14.68 -16.91
N GLN A 329 -8.16 -13.66 -16.81
CA GLN A 329 -7.81 -12.30 -17.24
C GLN A 329 -6.57 -11.76 -16.52
N LEU A 330 -6.49 -11.97 -15.20
CA LEU A 330 -5.36 -11.55 -14.38
C LEU A 330 -4.08 -12.33 -14.73
N TYR A 331 -4.20 -13.62 -15.05
CA TYR A 331 -3.10 -14.48 -15.50
C TYR A 331 -2.55 -14.03 -16.86
N ASP A 332 -3.41 -13.63 -17.80
CA ASP A 332 -2.99 -13.06 -19.07
C ASP A 332 -2.27 -11.72 -18.88
N ILE A 333 -2.77 -10.87 -17.98
CA ILE A 333 -2.10 -9.62 -17.59
C ILE A 333 -0.72 -9.90 -16.99
N ARG A 334 -0.60 -10.90 -16.10
CA ARG A 334 0.66 -11.36 -15.53
C ARG A 334 1.68 -11.67 -16.63
N ILE A 335 1.31 -12.46 -17.63
CA ILE A 335 2.19 -12.83 -18.75
C ILE A 335 2.60 -11.60 -19.56
N ARG A 336 1.63 -10.74 -19.92
CA ARG A 336 1.89 -9.52 -20.71
C ARG A 336 2.88 -8.60 -20.00
N LEU A 337 2.65 -8.35 -18.71
CA LEU A 337 3.50 -7.50 -17.88
C LEU A 337 4.92 -8.05 -17.75
N GLU A 338 5.06 -9.34 -17.41
CA GLU A 338 6.37 -9.97 -17.25
C GLU A 338 7.17 -9.97 -18.55
N LYS A 339 6.51 -10.23 -19.69
CA LYS A 339 7.15 -10.16 -21.01
C LYS A 339 7.56 -8.74 -21.36
N HIS A 340 6.66 -7.76 -21.17
CA HIS A 340 6.91 -6.36 -21.53
C HIS A 340 8.08 -5.77 -20.74
N TYR A 341 8.07 -5.91 -19.40
CA TYR A 341 9.15 -5.41 -18.55
C TYR A 341 10.35 -6.35 -18.52
N SER A 342 10.21 -7.55 -19.08
CA SER A 342 11.18 -8.64 -19.07
C SER A 342 11.64 -9.02 -17.66
N ASP A 343 10.86 -8.74 -16.62
CA ASP A 343 11.22 -8.92 -15.21
C ASP A 343 9.98 -9.22 -14.36
N MET A 344 10.17 -9.80 -13.17
CA MET A 344 9.10 -10.13 -12.25
C MET A 344 8.42 -8.84 -11.78
N GLN A 345 7.12 -8.77 -12.01
CA GLN A 345 6.25 -7.69 -11.55
C GLN A 345 5.52 -8.04 -10.26
N ASP A 346 5.45 -7.05 -9.38
CA ASP A 346 4.50 -6.88 -8.27
C ASP A 346 3.30 -6.09 -8.80
N ILE A 347 2.09 -6.58 -8.53
CA ILE A 347 0.83 -6.19 -9.15
C ILE A 347 -0.21 -5.98 -8.05
N GLU A 348 -0.89 -4.83 -8.10
CA GLU A 348 -2.08 -4.55 -7.27
C GLU A 348 -3.32 -4.52 -8.17
N PHE A 349 -4.39 -5.18 -7.75
CA PHE A 349 -5.64 -5.23 -8.51
C PHE A 349 -6.86 -5.13 -7.61
N THR A 350 -7.98 -4.71 -8.21
CA THR A 350 -9.30 -4.70 -7.57
C THR A 350 -10.33 -5.23 -8.54
N ILE A 351 -11.26 -5.99 -8.01
CA ILE A 351 -12.42 -6.51 -8.71
C ILE A 351 -13.60 -5.74 -8.15
N GLN A 352 -14.34 -5.03 -9.00
CA GLN A 352 -15.55 -4.35 -8.62
C GLN A 352 -16.70 -4.89 -9.45
N ASP A 353 -17.68 -5.49 -8.77
CA ASP A 353 -18.92 -6.00 -9.38
C ASP A 353 -18.61 -6.90 -10.59
N GLY A 354 -17.67 -7.84 -10.42
CA GLY A 354 -17.24 -8.76 -11.48
C GLY A 354 -16.32 -8.17 -12.56
N LYS A 355 -15.83 -6.93 -12.41
CA LYS A 355 -14.87 -6.31 -13.35
C LYS A 355 -13.48 -6.16 -12.74
N LEU A 356 -12.46 -6.68 -13.42
CA LEU A 356 -11.06 -6.55 -13.03
C LEU A 356 -10.49 -5.17 -13.40
N TRP A 357 -9.77 -4.57 -12.44
CA TRP A 357 -9.03 -3.33 -12.59
C TRP A 357 -7.62 -3.46 -12.03
N MET A 358 -6.64 -2.97 -12.77
CA MET A 358 -5.23 -2.95 -12.37
C MET A 358 -4.88 -1.59 -11.80
N LEU A 359 -4.41 -1.57 -10.56
CA LEU A 359 -4.15 -0.35 -9.80
C LEU A 359 -2.66 0.03 -9.76
N GLN A 360 -1.79 -0.96 -9.91
CA GLN A 360 -0.35 -0.74 -9.90
C GLN A 360 0.38 -1.93 -10.51
N THR A 361 1.49 -1.63 -11.17
CA THR A 361 2.55 -2.61 -11.39
C THR A 361 3.90 -1.98 -11.10
N ARG A 362 4.87 -2.77 -10.67
CA ARG A 362 6.27 -2.38 -10.54
C ARG A 362 7.16 -3.61 -10.53
N VAL A 363 8.45 -3.40 -10.76
CA VAL A 363 9.45 -4.46 -10.53
C VAL A 363 9.37 -4.92 -9.08
N GLY A 364 9.05 -6.20 -8.87
CA GLY A 364 8.78 -6.72 -7.53
C GLY A 364 10.06 -6.87 -6.72
N LYS A 365 10.01 -6.47 -5.44
CA LYS A 365 11.09 -6.73 -4.49
C LYS A 365 11.15 -8.23 -4.17
N ARG A 366 12.37 -8.76 -4.05
CA ARG A 366 12.65 -10.19 -3.90
C ARG A 366 13.94 -10.40 -3.14
N ASN A 367 14.05 -11.52 -2.42
CA ASN A 367 15.29 -11.89 -1.72
C ASN A 367 16.37 -12.37 -2.70
N GLY A 368 17.59 -12.60 -2.21
CA GLY A 368 18.71 -13.01 -3.04
C GLY A 368 18.55 -14.35 -3.75
N VAL A 369 17.99 -15.36 -3.07
CA VAL A 369 17.70 -16.68 -3.68
C VAL A 369 16.78 -16.51 -4.89
N ALA A 370 15.70 -15.77 -4.70
CA ALA A 370 14.72 -15.51 -5.74
C ALA A 370 15.31 -14.66 -6.88
N ALA A 371 16.11 -13.64 -6.57
CA ALA A 371 16.77 -12.80 -7.57
C ALA A 371 17.66 -13.62 -8.53
N ILE A 372 18.51 -14.48 -7.96
CA ILE A 372 19.42 -15.32 -8.75
C ILE A 372 18.64 -16.32 -9.59
N LYS A 373 17.68 -17.03 -8.98
CA LYS A 373 16.86 -18.01 -9.71
C LYS A 373 16.12 -17.35 -10.87
N MET A 374 15.43 -16.24 -10.62
CA MET A 374 14.68 -15.53 -11.67
C MET A 374 15.60 -15.01 -12.78
N ALA A 375 16.77 -14.46 -12.45
CA ALA A 375 17.72 -13.97 -13.46
C ALA A 375 18.23 -15.11 -14.36
N VAL A 376 18.56 -16.26 -13.78
CA VAL A 376 19.02 -17.45 -14.53
C VAL A 376 17.87 -18.03 -15.36
N ASP A 377 16.68 -18.19 -14.77
CA ASP A 377 15.51 -18.73 -15.47
C ASP A 377 15.15 -17.83 -16.68
N MET A 378 15.06 -16.51 -16.49
CA MET A 378 14.75 -15.56 -17.56
C MET A 378 15.82 -15.52 -18.66
N MET A 379 17.10 -15.70 -18.32
CA MET A 379 18.16 -15.83 -19.30
C MET A 379 18.00 -17.11 -20.13
N ASN A 380 17.72 -18.24 -19.48
CA ASN A 380 17.49 -19.53 -20.15
C ASN A 380 16.22 -19.51 -21.02
N GLU A 381 15.20 -18.76 -20.60
CA GLU A 381 13.96 -18.50 -21.34
C GLU A 381 14.16 -17.50 -22.51
N ASN A 382 15.38 -16.98 -22.72
CA ASN A 382 15.73 -15.94 -23.69
C ASN A 382 14.93 -14.62 -23.53
N MET A 383 14.44 -14.34 -22.32
CA MET A 383 13.80 -13.05 -22.01
C MET A 383 14.83 -11.94 -21.83
N ILE A 384 16.05 -12.30 -21.42
CA ILE A 384 17.17 -11.38 -21.19
C ILE A 384 18.50 -11.96 -21.63
N ASP A 385 19.47 -11.09 -21.87
CA ASP A 385 20.85 -11.50 -22.10
C ASP A 385 21.62 -11.74 -20.77
N LYS A 386 22.81 -12.32 -20.89
CA LYS A 386 23.68 -12.64 -19.76
C LYS A 386 24.10 -11.38 -18.98
N ASN A 387 24.34 -10.27 -19.66
CA ASN A 387 24.75 -9.02 -19.01
C ASN A 387 23.62 -8.46 -18.15
N THR A 388 22.39 -8.49 -18.66
CA THR A 388 21.19 -8.08 -17.93
C THR A 388 20.93 -9.01 -16.74
N ALA A 389 21.12 -10.32 -16.90
CA ALA A 389 21.01 -11.28 -15.80
C ALA A 389 22.01 -10.97 -14.66
N LEU A 390 23.26 -10.64 -14.99
CA LEU A 390 24.28 -10.24 -14.02
C LEU A 390 23.90 -8.93 -13.30
N MET A 391 23.42 -7.93 -14.03
CA MET A 391 23.06 -6.63 -13.46
C MET A 391 21.76 -6.65 -12.63
N ARG A 392 20.95 -7.71 -12.72
CA ARG A 392 19.72 -7.86 -11.95
C ARG A 392 19.93 -8.33 -10.52
N VAL A 393 21.05 -8.96 -10.23
CA VAL A 393 21.38 -9.41 -8.88
C VAL A 393 22.22 -8.33 -8.23
N ASN A 394 21.65 -7.64 -7.24
CA ASN A 394 22.38 -6.61 -6.50
C ASN A 394 23.45 -7.28 -5.61
N PRO A 395 24.68 -6.73 -5.49
CA PRO A 395 25.69 -7.25 -4.57
C PRO A 395 25.18 -7.59 -3.16
N ASN A 396 24.34 -6.74 -2.55
CA ASN A 396 23.83 -7.00 -1.19
C ASN A 396 22.91 -8.24 -1.13
N GLN A 397 22.28 -8.62 -2.24
CA GLN A 397 21.46 -9.83 -2.31
C GLN A 397 22.30 -11.11 -2.32
N LEU A 398 23.58 -11.04 -2.70
CA LEU A 398 24.52 -12.16 -2.51
C LEU A 398 24.91 -12.29 -1.04
N ASP A 399 25.08 -11.17 -0.33
CA ASP A 399 25.36 -11.18 1.11
C ASP A 399 24.23 -11.84 1.91
N GLU A 400 22.96 -11.69 1.48
CA GLU A 400 21.82 -12.40 2.09
C GLU A 400 22.00 -13.91 2.13
N LEU A 401 22.65 -14.51 1.13
CA LEU A 401 22.94 -15.95 1.11
C LEU A 401 24.01 -16.35 2.13
N LEU A 402 24.80 -15.37 2.55
CA LEU A 402 25.82 -15.50 3.58
C LEU A 402 25.30 -15.12 4.96
N HIS A 403 24.01 -14.73 5.08
CA HIS A 403 23.43 -14.36 6.36
C HIS A 403 23.51 -15.53 7.36
N PRO A 404 23.69 -15.21 8.66
CA PRO A 404 23.72 -16.21 9.70
C PRO A 404 22.43 -17.05 9.67
N THR A 405 22.59 -18.36 9.54
CA THR A 405 21.53 -19.32 9.86
C THR A 405 21.62 -19.67 11.34
N LEU A 406 20.49 -20.03 11.95
CA LEU A 406 20.52 -20.62 13.29
C LEU A 406 21.35 -21.91 13.27
N ASP A 407 22.09 -22.16 14.34
CA ASP A 407 22.79 -23.44 14.51
C ASP A 407 21.74 -24.55 14.64
N LYS A 408 21.75 -25.51 13.71
CA LYS A 408 20.73 -26.58 13.63
C LYS A 408 20.61 -27.38 14.92
N LYS A 409 21.73 -27.61 15.64
CA LYS A 409 21.71 -28.40 16.89
C LYS A 409 21.07 -27.59 18.03
N SER A 410 21.34 -26.29 18.07
CA SER A 410 20.71 -25.36 19.02
C SER A 410 19.22 -25.17 18.71
N GLU A 411 18.86 -25.02 17.44
CA GLU A 411 17.48 -24.88 16.99
C GLU A 411 16.63 -26.09 17.36
N GLN A 412 17.13 -27.31 17.14
CA GLN A 412 16.43 -28.56 17.52
C GLN A 412 16.16 -28.69 19.03
N LYS A 413 16.94 -27.99 19.87
CA LYS A 413 16.81 -28.00 21.33
C LYS A 413 16.07 -26.77 21.86
N ALA A 414 15.82 -25.77 21.03
CA ALA A 414 15.18 -24.53 21.45
C ALA A 414 13.69 -24.78 21.71
N THR A 415 13.17 -24.17 22.77
CA THR A 415 11.73 -24.15 23.02
C THR A 415 11.06 -23.28 21.96
N ILE A 416 10.18 -23.87 21.17
CA ILE A 416 9.33 -23.14 20.24
C ILE A 416 8.26 -22.41 21.05
N LEU A 417 8.30 -21.08 21.04
CA LEU A 417 7.32 -20.24 21.75
C LEU A 417 6.11 -19.92 20.87
N THR A 418 6.34 -19.69 19.58
CA THR A 418 5.28 -19.39 18.61
C THR A 418 5.77 -19.68 17.19
N LYS A 419 4.86 -19.54 16.22
CA LYS A 419 5.12 -19.71 14.78
C LYS A 419 4.35 -18.64 14.00
N GLY A 420 4.89 -18.21 12.87
CA GLY A 420 4.22 -17.30 11.93
C GLY A 420 4.65 -17.55 10.49
N LEU A 421 4.37 -16.58 9.63
CA LEU A 421 4.70 -16.60 8.20
C LEU A 421 6.16 -16.17 7.97
N PRO A 422 6.92 -16.89 7.13
CA PRO A 422 8.35 -16.64 6.90
C PRO A 422 8.56 -15.48 5.92
N ALA A 423 8.36 -14.25 6.38
CA ALA A 423 8.39 -13.05 5.55
C ALA A 423 9.79 -12.66 5.06
N GLY A 424 10.82 -12.84 5.90
CA GLY A 424 12.20 -12.50 5.61
C GLY A 424 13.17 -13.65 5.87
N PRO A 425 14.28 -13.76 5.12
CA PRO A 425 15.20 -14.89 5.21
C PRO A 425 16.13 -14.81 6.43
N GLY A 426 16.72 -15.95 6.80
CA GLY A 426 17.81 -16.04 7.79
C GLY A 426 17.36 -16.34 9.22
N GLY A 427 18.31 -16.25 10.16
CA GLY A 427 18.09 -16.48 11.58
C GLY A 427 18.76 -15.41 12.43
N ALA A 428 18.10 -14.98 13.50
CA ALA A 428 18.61 -13.90 14.36
C ALA A 428 18.52 -14.26 15.84
N LYS A 429 19.38 -13.62 16.63
CA LYS A 429 19.31 -13.63 18.09
C LYS A 429 19.61 -12.23 18.63
N GLY A 430 18.88 -11.83 19.66
CA GLY A 430 19.02 -10.51 20.26
C GLY A 430 18.08 -10.36 21.45
N LYS A 431 18.18 -9.22 22.13
CA LYS A 431 17.25 -8.84 23.18
C LYS A 431 15.95 -8.28 22.58
N VAL A 432 14.84 -8.52 23.25
CA VAL A 432 13.54 -8.02 22.81
C VAL A 432 13.40 -6.53 23.12
N VAL A 433 12.89 -5.77 22.15
CA VAL A 433 12.44 -4.38 22.29
C VAL A 433 11.07 -4.24 21.63
N PHE A 434 10.24 -3.31 22.14
CA PHE A 434 8.85 -3.15 21.71
C PHE A 434 8.56 -1.83 20.96
N THR A 435 9.55 -0.95 20.88
CA THR A 435 9.48 0.32 20.16
C THR A 435 10.64 0.44 19.17
N ALA A 436 10.41 1.16 18.07
CA ALA A 436 11.45 1.42 17.09
C ALA A 436 12.59 2.29 17.66
N ASP A 437 12.25 3.23 18.54
CA ASP A 437 13.21 4.10 19.22
C ASP A 437 14.14 3.31 20.16
N ASP A 438 13.60 2.35 20.92
CA ASP A 438 14.43 1.46 21.74
C ASP A 438 15.36 0.61 20.87
N ALA A 439 14.87 0.13 19.73
CA ALA A 439 15.70 -0.66 18.82
C ALA A 439 16.91 0.14 18.32
N GLU A 440 16.71 1.39 17.91
CA GLU A 440 17.79 2.29 17.49
C GLU A 440 18.73 2.64 18.66
N ALA A 441 18.18 3.04 19.80
CA ALA A 441 18.96 3.41 20.98
C ALA A 441 19.83 2.25 21.48
N TRP A 442 19.29 1.03 21.54
CA TRP A 442 20.03 -0.14 22.02
C TRP A 442 21.07 -0.59 21.00
N LYS A 443 20.80 -0.48 19.70
CA LYS A 443 21.79 -0.72 18.64
C LYS A 443 22.95 0.27 18.74
N ALA A 444 22.68 1.53 19.04
CA ALA A 444 23.71 2.56 19.28
C ALA A 444 24.61 2.22 20.49
N ARG A 445 24.10 1.45 21.47
CA ARG A 445 24.89 0.88 22.58
C ARG A 445 25.66 -0.40 22.21
N GLY A 446 25.61 -0.83 20.94
CA GLY A 446 26.24 -2.07 20.45
C GLY A 446 25.45 -3.34 20.76
N GLU A 447 24.19 -3.21 21.19
CA GLU A 447 23.34 -4.37 21.48
C GLU A 447 22.68 -4.92 20.21
N LYS A 448 22.50 -6.24 20.19
CA LYS A 448 21.70 -6.93 19.17
C LYS A 448 20.26 -7.04 19.66
N VAL A 449 19.32 -6.56 18.86
CA VAL A 449 17.90 -6.47 19.26
C VAL A 449 16.97 -7.15 18.26
N ILE A 450 15.83 -7.62 18.77
CA ILE A 450 14.71 -8.15 18.01
C ILE A 450 13.53 -7.22 18.29
N LEU A 451 13.03 -6.56 17.24
CA LEU A 451 11.88 -5.67 17.33
C LEU A 451 10.60 -6.50 17.28
N ILE A 452 9.80 -6.44 18.34
CA ILE A 452 8.50 -7.10 18.44
C ILE A 452 7.40 -6.04 18.43
N ARG A 453 6.48 -6.12 17.46
CA ARG A 453 5.35 -5.19 17.31
C ARG A 453 4.05 -5.93 17.05
N GLU A 454 2.91 -5.30 17.30
CA GLU A 454 1.62 -5.87 16.87
C GLU A 454 1.56 -5.91 15.34
N GLU A 455 1.83 -4.77 14.73
CA GLU A 455 2.12 -4.55 13.32
C GLU A 455 3.20 -3.47 13.23
N THR A 456 4.00 -3.46 12.16
CA THR A 456 4.91 -2.35 11.90
C THR A 456 4.25 -1.33 11.00
N SER A 457 4.59 -0.05 11.19
CA SER A 457 4.19 1.02 10.31
C SER A 457 5.41 1.76 9.72
N PRO A 458 5.20 2.70 8.79
CA PRO A 458 6.29 3.50 8.22
C PRO A 458 7.08 4.30 9.27
N GLU A 459 6.46 4.56 10.43
CA GLU A 459 7.09 5.20 11.58
C GLU A 459 8.13 4.29 12.26
N ASP A 460 8.12 2.97 12.03
CA ASP A 460 9.03 2.03 12.70
C ASP A 460 10.34 1.77 11.91
N VAL A 461 10.53 2.41 10.75
CA VAL A 461 11.58 2.09 9.76
C VAL A 461 13.00 2.17 10.32
N HIS A 462 13.31 3.19 11.12
CA HIS A 462 14.62 3.33 11.76
C HIS A 462 14.91 2.17 12.70
N GLY A 463 13.93 1.80 13.52
CA GLY A 463 14.04 0.65 14.43
C GLY A 463 14.09 -0.70 13.70
N MET A 464 13.28 -0.86 12.64
CA MET A 464 13.31 -2.04 11.77
C MET A 464 14.69 -2.21 11.12
N HIS A 465 15.32 -1.11 10.69
CA HIS A 465 16.66 -1.13 10.13
C HIS A 465 17.73 -1.46 11.19
N ALA A 466 17.59 -0.92 12.40
CA ALA A 466 18.50 -1.16 13.52
C ALA A 466 18.44 -2.61 14.05
N ALA A 467 17.27 -3.24 14.01
CA ALA A 467 17.04 -4.58 14.55
C ALA A 467 17.69 -5.69 13.71
N GLU A 468 18.08 -6.78 14.38
CA GLU A 468 18.60 -8.01 13.74
C GLU A 468 17.46 -8.86 13.17
N ALA A 469 16.27 -8.78 13.77
CA ALA A 469 15.03 -9.38 13.27
C ALA A 469 13.79 -8.62 13.70
N ILE A 470 12.71 -8.84 12.96
CA ILE A 470 11.39 -8.26 13.19
C ILE A 470 10.39 -9.39 13.39
N LEU A 471 9.59 -9.30 14.43
CA LEU A 471 8.51 -10.23 14.75
C LEU A 471 7.21 -9.46 14.91
N THR A 472 6.17 -9.82 14.16
CA THR A 472 4.84 -9.19 14.31
C THR A 472 3.74 -10.16 14.70
N ALA A 473 2.81 -9.69 15.52
CA ALA A 473 1.63 -10.46 15.90
C ALA A 473 0.65 -10.63 14.73
N ARG A 474 0.47 -9.58 13.91
CA ARG A 474 -0.41 -9.55 12.73
C ARG A 474 0.37 -9.37 11.42
N GLY A 475 -0.32 -9.50 10.29
CA GLY A 475 0.23 -9.26 8.95
C GLY A 475 0.43 -10.52 8.09
N GLY A 476 0.20 -10.39 6.77
CA GLY A 476 0.46 -11.41 5.76
C GLY A 476 1.84 -11.31 5.09
N MET A 477 2.09 -12.13 4.07
CA MET A 477 3.35 -12.09 3.28
C MET A 477 3.54 -10.78 2.49
N THR A 478 2.46 -10.00 2.39
CA THR A 478 2.35 -8.69 1.73
C THR A 478 2.27 -7.51 2.71
N SER A 479 2.38 -7.76 4.02
CA SER A 479 2.36 -6.72 5.07
C SER A 479 3.56 -5.77 4.99
N HIS A 480 3.47 -4.61 5.66
CA HIS A 480 4.56 -3.63 5.72
C HIS A 480 5.88 -4.26 6.20
N ALA A 481 5.84 -4.99 7.32
CA ALA A 481 7.00 -5.70 7.86
C ALA A 481 7.62 -6.63 6.82
N ALA A 482 6.78 -7.42 6.14
CA ALA A 482 7.23 -8.40 5.15
C ALA A 482 7.88 -7.74 3.91
N LEU A 483 7.28 -6.67 3.39
CA LEU A 483 7.80 -5.97 2.22
C LEU A 483 9.14 -5.28 2.52
N VAL A 484 9.24 -4.60 3.66
CA VAL A 484 10.44 -3.85 4.06
C VAL A 484 11.57 -4.81 4.43
N ALA A 485 11.31 -5.82 5.28
CA ALA A 485 12.32 -6.77 5.71
C ALA A 485 12.91 -7.57 4.55
N ARG A 486 12.08 -7.99 3.59
CA ARG A 486 12.54 -8.66 2.36
C ARG A 486 13.42 -7.75 1.51
N GLY A 487 13.09 -6.46 1.44
CA GLY A 487 13.90 -5.48 0.72
C GLY A 487 15.31 -5.29 1.29
N TRP A 488 15.47 -5.52 2.60
CA TRP A 488 16.74 -5.42 3.32
C TRP A 488 17.40 -6.76 3.65
N GLY A 489 16.82 -7.88 3.20
CA GLY A 489 17.33 -9.22 3.53
C GLY A 489 17.30 -9.56 5.03
N LYS A 490 16.45 -8.91 5.82
CA LYS A 490 16.37 -9.13 7.28
C LYS A 490 15.50 -10.33 7.63
N CYS A 491 15.87 -11.02 8.71
CA CYS A 491 15.04 -12.05 9.31
C CYS A 491 13.72 -11.45 9.79
N CYS A 492 12.61 -11.98 9.31
CA CYS A 492 11.29 -11.47 9.65
C CYS A 492 10.25 -12.59 9.67
N ILE A 493 9.49 -12.62 10.77
CA ILE A 493 8.33 -13.50 10.94
C ILE A 493 7.13 -12.61 11.22
N VAL A 494 6.05 -12.80 10.47
CA VAL A 494 4.81 -12.00 10.61
C VAL A 494 3.61 -12.89 10.89
N GLY A 495 2.53 -12.32 11.43
CA GLY A 495 1.29 -13.07 11.67
C GLY A 495 1.42 -14.13 12.77
N CYS A 496 2.22 -13.87 13.81
CA CYS A 496 2.28 -14.70 15.01
C CYS A 496 1.08 -14.41 15.93
N ASN A 497 -0.10 -14.90 15.55
CA ASN A 497 -1.39 -14.60 16.21
C ASN A 497 -1.46 -14.98 17.70
N GLU A 498 -0.55 -15.82 18.20
CA GLU A 498 -0.46 -16.20 19.61
C GLU A 498 0.21 -15.13 20.48
N LEU A 499 0.89 -14.14 19.86
CA LEU A 499 1.52 -13.04 20.58
C LEU A 499 0.48 -12.05 21.10
N ASN A 500 0.55 -11.77 22.39
CA ASN A 500 -0.18 -10.67 23.02
C ASN A 500 0.84 -9.65 23.52
N ILE A 501 0.80 -8.46 22.93
CA ILE A 501 1.78 -7.40 23.17
C ILE A 501 1.05 -6.28 23.90
N SER A 502 1.48 -6.00 25.14
CA SER A 502 1.04 -4.84 25.91
C SER A 502 2.26 -3.95 26.08
N VAL A 503 2.33 -2.86 25.29
CA VAL A 503 3.39 -1.84 25.39
C VAL A 503 2.97 -0.76 26.37
#